data_AF-A0AA47LWC2-F1
#
_entry.id   AF-A0AA47LWC2-F1
#
_cell.length_a   1.000
_cell.length_b   1.000
_cell.length_c   1.000
_cell.angle_alpha   90.00
_cell.angle_beta   90.00
_cell.angle_gamma   90.00
#
_symmetry.space_group_name_H-M   'P 1'
#
loop_
_entity.id
_entity.type
_entity.pdbx_description
1 polymer ?
#
loop_
_entity_poly.entity_id
_entity_poly.type
_entity_poly.pdbx_seq_one_letter_code
_entity_poly.pdbx_strand_id
1 'polypeptide(L)'
;MKEMLIMTPGPTAVAENVRLARAKVTTNPDIDLEFYDFYKRTCDKLAQFLKTKNDLRILAGEGILGLEAACASLTESGDRVLVLDNGIFGHGFAEFVELYGGQALLL
;
A
#
# COMPACT_ATOMS: atom_id res chain seq x y z
N MET A 1 17.92 -19.09 20.48
CA MET A 1 16.50 -18.78 20.76
C MET A 1 15.64 -19.76 19.97
N LYS A 2 14.51 -20.21 20.53
CA LYS A 2 13.56 -21.05 19.79
C LYS A 2 12.88 -20.18 18.72
N GLU A 3 12.91 -20.59 17.46
CA GLU A 3 12.15 -19.91 16.40
C GLU A 3 10.66 -20.10 16.65
N MET A 4 9.94 -18.98 16.71
CA MET A 4 8.50 -18.97 16.89
C MET A 4 7.83 -18.96 15.52
N LEU A 5 7.01 -19.96 15.23
CA LEU A 5 6.16 -19.95 14.05
C LEU A 5 5.00 -18.96 14.28
N ILE A 6 5.02 -17.83 13.55
CA ILE A 6 3.95 -16.82 13.60
C ILE A 6 2.93 -17.14 12.52
N MET A 7 1.68 -17.44 12.92
CA MET A 7 0.56 -17.77 12.03
C MET A 7 -0.61 -16.78 12.17
N THR A 8 -0.31 -15.52 12.49
CA THR A 8 -1.29 -14.44 12.55
C THR A 8 -1.64 -13.94 11.13
N PRO A 9 -2.86 -13.41 10.92
CA PRO A 9 -3.29 -12.88 9.62
C PRO A 9 -2.58 -11.58 9.22
N GLY A 10 -1.84 -10.96 10.14
CA GLY A 10 -1.11 -9.72 9.96
C GLY A 10 -0.79 -9.10 11.33
N PRO A 11 0.45 -8.64 11.58
CA PRO A 11 1.67 -8.93 10.81
C PRO A 11 1.99 -10.43 10.78
N THR A 12 2.83 -10.88 9.85
CA THR A 12 3.25 -12.29 9.74
C THR A 12 4.78 -12.42 9.69
N ALA A 13 5.29 -13.65 9.76
CA ALA A 13 6.71 -13.92 9.62
C ALA A 13 7.22 -13.51 8.22
N VAL A 14 8.38 -12.86 8.17
CA VAL A 14 9.07 -12.52 6.91
C VAL A 14 10.21 -13.49 6.66
N ALA A 15 10.50 -13.77 5.39
CA ALA A 15 11.63 -14.62 5.02
C ALA A 15 12.97 -14.04 5.52
N GLU A 16 13.90 -14.91 5.90
CA GLU A 16 15.16 -14.51 6.54
C GLU A 16 15.99 -13.55 5.66
N ASN A 17 16.02 -13.76 4.35
CA ASN A 17 16.70 -12.87 3.41
C ASN A 17 16.11 -11.45 3.40
N VAL A 18 14.80 -11.29 3.59
CA VAL A 18 14.13 -9.99 3.71
C VAL A 18 14.50 -9.32 5.03
N ARG A 19 14.54 -10.09 6.12
CA ARG A 19 14.97 -9.59 7.44
C ARG A 19 16.41 -9.07 7.41
N LEU A 20 17.31 -9.83 6.78
CA LEU A 20 18.70 -9.44 6.60
C LEU A 20 18.86 -8.21 5.68
N ALA A 21 18.05 -8.10 4.63
CA ALA A 21 18.05 -6.92 3.77
C ALA A 21 17.63 -5.65 4.53
N ARG A 22 16.62 -5.74 5.39
CA ARG A 22 16.17 -4.62 6.24
C ARG A 22 17.20 -4.19 7.29
N ALA A 23 18.10 -5.10 7.68
CA ALA A 23 19.14 -4.81 8.67
C ALA A 23 20.38 -4.11 8.06
N LYS A 24 20.43 -3.92 6.75
CA LYS A 24 21.53 -3.21 6.09
C LYS A 24 21.54 -1.74 6.49
N VAL A 25 22.74 -1.17 6.62
CA VAL A 25 22.92 0.27 6.80
C VAL A 25 22.41 0.98 5.55
N THR A 26 21.59 2.01 5.74
CA THR A 26 21.07 2.87 4.68
C THR A 26 21.48 4.32 4.92
N THR A 27 21.51 5.09 3.85
CA THR A 27 21.78 6.54 3.83
C THR A 27 20.47 7.33 3.94
N ASN A 28 20.54 8.66 3.86
CA ASN A 28 19.36 9.49 3.69
C ASN A 28 18.86 9.38 2.23
N PRO A 29 17.64 8.87 1.98
CA PRO A 29 17.10 8.67 0.63
C PRO A 29 16.89 9.95 -0.16
N ASP A 30 16.78 11.11 0.49
CA ASP A 30 16.51 12.39 -0.19
C ASP A 30 17.74 12.94 -0.93
N ILE A 31 18.94 12.49 -0.55
CA ILE A 31 20.21 12.99 -1.09
C ILE A 31 21.05 11.89 -1.77
N ASP A 32 20.72 10.63 -1.56
CA ASP A 32 21.46 9.50 -2.12
C ASP A 32 20.98 9.18 -3.55
N LEU A 33 21.83 9.46 -4.54
CA LEU A 33 21.55 9.15 -5.94
C LEU A 33 21.46 7.64 -6.20
N GLU A 34 22.16 6.81 -5.43
CA GLU A 34 22.02 5.35 -5.55
C GLU A 34 20.64 4.88 -5.07
N PHE A 35 20.06 5.56 -4.08
CA PHE A 35 18.70 5.28 -3.63
C PHE A 35 17.67 5.61 -4.71
N TYR A 36 17.83 6.71 -5.44
CA TYR A 36 16.95 7.05 -6.57
C TYR A 36 16.88 5.90 -7.59
N ASP A 37 18.03 5.40 -8.03
CA ASP A 37 18.10 4.29 -8.98
C ASP A 37 17.55 2.99 -8.38
N PHE A 38 17.84 2.73 -7.11
CA PHE A 38 17.29 1.59 -6.37
C PHE A 38 15.75 1.63 -6.31
N TYR A 39 15.17 2.78 -5.98
CA TYR A 39 13.74 2.98 -5.89
C TYR A 39 13.08 2.80 -7.26
N LYS A 40 13.64 3.42 -8.31
CA LYS A 40 13.14 3.26 -9.68
C LYS A 40 13.13 1.80 -10.12
N ARG A 41 14.25 1.08 -9.96
CA ARG A 41 14.33 -0.35 -10.29
C ARG A 41 13.33 -1.19 -9.49
N THR A 42 13.07 -0.82 -8.25
CA THR A 42 12.08 -1.51 -7.41
C THR A 42 10.66 -1.29 -7.94
N CYS A 43 10.32 -0.06 -8.34
CA CYS A 43 9.05 0.25 -9.00
C CYS A 43 8.89 -0.53 -10.32
N ASP A 44 9.93 -0.56 -11.16
CA ASP A 44 9.92 -1.28 -12.43
C ASP A 44 9.69 -2.80 -12.23
N LYS A 45 10.36 -3.39 -11.22
CA LYS A 45 10.17 -4.81 -10.85
C LYS A 45 8.75 -5.11 -10.38
N LEU A 46 8.17 -4.24 -9.55
CA LEU A 46 6.77 -4.39 -9.12
C LEU A 46 5.80 -4.24 -10.29
N ALA A 47 6.05 -3.30 -11.21
CA ALA A 47 5.24 -3.12 -12.41
C ALA A 47 5.26 -4.37 -13.29
N GLN A 48 6.45 -4.97 -13.48
CA GLN A 48 6.61 -6.24 -14.19
C GLN A 48 5.86 -7.38 -13.48
N PHE A 49 5.98 -7.49 -12.16
CA PHE A 49 5.27 -8.50 -11.37
C PHE A 49 3.75 -8.38 -11.50
N LEU A 50 3.22 -7.15 -11.43
CA LEU A 50 1.80 -6.84 -11.60
C LEU A 50 1.35 -6.85 -13.07
N LYS A 51 2.27 -7.02 -14.02
CA LYS A 51 2.02 -7.00 -15.47
C LYS A 51 1.35 -5.72 -15.98
N THR A 52 1.69 -4.58 -15.37
CA THR A 52 1.18 -3.27 -15.79
C THR A 52 2.18 -2.54 -16.69
N LYS A 53 1.65 -1.73 -17.61
CA LYS A 53 2.44 -0.76 -18.40
C LYS A 53 2.37 0.66 -17.84
N ASN A 54 1.58 0.87 -16.78
CA ASN A 54 1.42 2.17 -16.13
C ASN A 54 2.57 2.44 -15.17
N ASP A 55 2.77 3.72 -14.85
CA ASP A 55 3.68 4.13 -13.79
C ASP A 55 3.26 3.54 -12.45
N LEU A 56 4.24 3.01 -11.71
CA LEU A 56 4.06 2.49 -10.36
C LEU A 56 4.83 3.37 -9.37
N ARG A 57 4.17 3.70 -8.26
CA ARG A 57 4.76 4.44 -7.13
C ARG A 57 4.55 3.65 -5.84
N ILE A 58 5.60 3.55 -5.04
CA ILE A 58 5.54 2.95 -3.70
C ILE A 58 5.32 4.10 -2.71
N LEU A 59 4.20 4.07 -2.00
CA LEU A 59 3.93 5.05 -0.96
C LEU A 59 4.62 4.61 0.34
N ALA A 60 5.14 5.58 1.10
CA ALA A 60 5.78 5.33 2.39
C ALA A 60 4.73 5.11 3.48
N GLY A 61 4.04 3.98 3.43
CA GLY A 61 3.03 3.58 4.41
C GLY A 61 2.51 2.17 4.14
N GLU A 62 1.63 1.70 5.02
CA GLU A 62 0.96 0.40 4.85
C GLU A 62 -0.21 0.51 3.86
N GLY A 63 -0.90 -0.61 3.63
CA GLY A 63 -1.98 -0.69 2.63
C GLY A 63 -3.08 0.36 2.82
N ILE A 64 -3.37 0.76 4.07
CA ILE A 64 -4.40 1.76 4.37
C ILE A 64 -4.11 3.12 3.73
N LEU A 65 -2.83 3.52 3.64
CA LEU A 65 -2.43 4.77 2.98
C LEU A 65 -2.80 4.77 1.50
N GLY A 66 -2.67 3.61 0.83
CA GLY A 66 -3.06 3.47 -0.56
C GLY A 66 -4.57 3.57 -0.77
N LEU A 67 -5.37 3.01 0.15
CA LEU A 67 -6.82 3.07 0.10
C LEU A 67 -7.32 4.50 0.32
N GLU A 68 -6.83 5.17 1.36
CA GLU A 68 -7.19 6.55 1.66
C GLU A 68 -6.76 7.50 0.54
N ALA A 69 -5.52 7.38 0.03
CA ALA A 69 -5.02 8.21 -1.06
C ALA A 69 -5.85 8.06 -2.34
N ALA A 70 -6.37 6.86 -2.62
CA ALA A 70 -7.26 6.64 -3.76
C ALA A 70 -8.57 7.42 -3.60
N CYS A 71 -9.24 7.34 -2.45
CA CYS A 71 -10.45 8.13 -2.18
C CYS A 71 -10.16 9.63 -2.19
N ALA A 72 -9.09 10.07 -1.53
CA ALA A 72 -8.69 11.47 -1.46
C ALA A 72 -8.42 12.10 -2.84
N SER A 73 -7.94 11.29 -3.79
CA SER A 73 -7.56 11.77 -5.13
C SER A 73 -8.68 11.64 -6.17
N LEU A 74 -9.65 10.75 -5.95
CA LEU A 74 -10.65 10.38 -6.96
C LEU A 74 -12.09 10.71 -6.57
N THR A 75 -12.37 11.00 -5.31
CA THR A 75 -13.73 11.31 -4.84
C THR A 75 -13.93 12.82 -4.72
N GLU A 76 -14.93 13.35 -5.40
CA GLU A 76 -15.39 14.73 -5.26
C GLU A 76 -16.69 14.81 -4.44
N SER A 77 -16.98 15.99 -3.89
CA SER A 77 -18.19 16.22 -3.10
C SER A 77 -19.46 15.93 -3.90
N GLY A 78 -20.27 14.99 -3.42
CA GLY A 78 -21.52 14.58 -4.06
C GLY A 78 -21.39 13.42 -5.05
N ASP A 79 -20.17 12.92 -5.31
CA ASP A 79 -19.98 11.71 -6.12
C ASP A 79 -20.72 10.52 -5.52
N ARG A 80 -21.38 9.73 -6.36
CA ARG A 80 -22.02 8.48 -5.94
C ARG A 80 -21.08 7.32 -6.21
N VAL A 81 -20.56 6.70 -5.16
CA VAL A 81 -19.58 5.62 -5.27
C VAL A 81 -20.21 4.31 -4.80
N LEU A 82 -20.29 3.33 -5.70
CA LEU A 82 -20.71 1.98 -5.35
C LEU A 82 -19.56 1.24 -4.68
N VAL A 83 -19.73 0.88 -3.40
CA VAL A 83 -18.78 0.08 -2.62
C VAL A 83 -19.36 -1.32 -2.46
N LEU A 84 -18.59 -2.33 -2.87
CA LEU A 84 -18.94 -3.73 -2.66
C LEU A 84 -18.54 -4.12 -1.23
N ASP A 85 -19.51 -4.17 -0.32
CA ASP A 85 -19.26 -4.43 1.10
C ASP A 85 -19.34 -5.93 1.40
N ASN A 86 -18.18 -6.59 1.36
CA ASN A 86 -18.04 -8.01 1.69
C ASN A 86 -17.40 -8.25 3.07
N GLY A 87 -17.38 -7.25 3.96
CA GLY A 87 -16.82 -7.36 5.30
C GLY A 87 -16.13 -6.09 5.77
N ILE A 88 -15.43 -6.17 6.91
CA ILE A 88 -14.92 -4.99 7.65
C ILE A 88 -14.07 -4.02 6.80
N PHE A 89 -13.31 -4.53 5.84
CA PHE A 89 -12.49 -3.68 4.95
C PHE A 89 -13.31 -3.00 3.84
N GLY A 90 -14.35 -3.66 3.32
CA GLY A 90 -15.27 -3.05 2.35
C GLY A 90 -16.07 -1.94 3.01
N HIS A 91 -16.61 -2.23 4.20
CA HIS A 91 -17.28 -1.22 5.04
C HIS A 91 -16.36 -0.03 5.35
N GLY A 92 -15.13 -0.28 5.81
CA GLY A 92 -14.17 0.80 6.08
C GLY A 92 -13.76 1.61 4.84
N PHE A 93 -13.82 1.04 3.64
CA PHE A 93 -13.58 1.79 2.41
C PHE A 93 -14.70 2.81 2.12
N ALA A 94 -15.94 2.50 2.47
CA ALA A 94 -17.06 3.44 2.36
C ALA A 94 -16.88 4.66 3.29
N GLU A 95 -16.34 4.45 4.48
CA GLU A 95 -16.02 5.56 5.40
C GLU A 95 -15.00 6.54 4.80
N PHE A 96 -14.02 6.06 4.01
CA PHE A 96 -13.10 6.95 3.29
C PHE A 96 -13.82 7.74 2.19
N VAL A 97 -14.73 7.13 1.44
CA VAL A 97 -15.53 7.85 0.43
C VAL A 97 -16.29 9.00 1.07
N GLU A 98 -16.97 8.73 2.19
CA GLU A 98 -17.76 9.73 2.92
C GLU A 98 -16.87 10.83 3.53
N LEU A 99 -15.69 10.47 4.04
CA LEU A 99 -14.70 11.42 4.56
C LEU A 99 -14.32 12.48 3.52
N TYR A 100 -14.23 12.10 2.25
CA TYR A 100 -13.91 12.99 1.13
C TYR A 100 -15.15 13.58 0.43
N GLY A 101 -16.34 13.48 1.05
CA GLY A 101 -17.57 14.14 0.61
C GLY A 101 -18.38 13.37 -0.44
N GLY A 102 -17.94 12.15 -0.78
CA GLY A 102 -18.72 11.24 -1.61
C GLY A 102 -19.93 10.65 -0.85
N GLN A 103 -20.85 10.09 -1.61
CA GLN A 103 -22.00 9.33 -1.14
C GLN A 103 -21.76 7.85 -1.42
N ALA A 104 -21.38 7.10 -0.39
CA ALA A 104 -21.17 5.66 -0.51
C ALA A 104 -22.52 4.92 -0.66
N LEU A 105 -22.63 4.11 -1.70
CA LEU A 105 -23.74 3.18 -1.91
C LEU A 105 -23.20 1.77 -1.68
N LEU A 106 -23.67 1.09 -0.64
CA LEU A 106 -23.21 -0.25 -0.30
C LEU A 106 -24.01 -1.30 -1.10
N LEU A 107 -23.30 -2.28 -1.66
CA LEU A 107 -23.84 -3.50 -2.26
C LEU A 107 -23.32 -4.75 -1.57
#